data_AF-A0A522R8W1-F1
#
_entry.id   AF-A0A522R8W1-F1
#
_cell.length_a   1.000
_cell.length_b   1.000
_cell.length_c   1.000
_cell.angle_alpha   90.00
_cell.angle_beta   90.00
_cell.angle_gamma   90.00
#
_symmetry.space_group_name_H-M   'P 1'
#
loop_
_entity.id
_entity.type
_entity.pdbx_description
1 polymer ?
#
loop_
_entity_poly.entity_id
_entity_poly.type
_entity_poly.pdbx_seq_one_letter_code
_entity_poly.pdbx_strand_id
1 'polypeptide(L)' 'MIGEALNNTLKINKNLPITDSKKIKATRNIIVHDYDGINYRIIWNVINDHLPELEKEVKAILND' A
#
# COMPACT_ATOMS: atom_id res chain seq x y z
N MET A 1 8.23 -6.51 1.30
CA MET A 1 7.80 -5.09 1.18
C MET A 1 6.30 -4.97 1.51
N ILE A 2 5.77 -3.81 1.91
CA ILE A 2 4.39 -3.62 2.42
C ILE A 2 3.30 -4.31 1.57
N GLY A 3 3.37 -4.22 0.24
CA GLY A 3 2.43 -4.88 -0.66
C GLY A 3 2.41 -6.41 -0.56
N GLU A 4 3.53 -7.04 -0.23
CA GLU A 4 3.64 -8.49 -0.04
C GLU A 4 3.02 -8.93 1.28
N ALA A 5 3.23 -8.16 2.35
CA ALA A 5 2.56 -8.37 3.62
C ALA A 5 1.03 -8.28 3.46
N LEU A 6 0.54 -7.20 2.83
CA LEU A 6 -0.89 -7.03 2.54
C LEU A 6 -1.45 -8.16 1.68
N ASN A 7 -0.70 -8.64 0.68
CA ASN A 7 -1.13 -9.77 -0.14
C ASN A 7 -1.33 -11.04 0.69
N ASN A 8 -0.43 -11.32 1.63
CA ASN A 8 -0.53 -12.50 2.48
C ASN A 8 -1.68 -12.36 3.49
N THR A 9 -1.86 -11.18 4.09
CA THR A 9 -2.99 -10.96 5.01
C THR A 9 -4.33 -11.09 4.30
N LEU A 10 -4.47 -10.60 3.07
CA LEU A 10 -5.70 -10.74 2.27
C LEU A 10 -6.01 -12.17 1.81
N LYS A 11 -5.01 -13.06 1.76
CA LYS A 11 -5.25 -14.49 1.53
C LYS A 11 -5.91 -15.15 2.74
N ILE A 12 -5.62 -14.65 3.94
CA ILE A 12 -6.16 -15.15 5.21
C ILE A 12 -7.55 -14.55 5.45
N ASN A 13 -7.68 -13.23 5.28
CA ASN A 13 -8.95 -12.51 5.41
C ASN A 13 -9.17 -11.60 4.19
N LYS A 14 -10.02 -12.03 3.27
CA LYS A 14 -10.34 -11.28 2.04
C LYS A 14 -11.14 -10.00 2.28
N ASN A 15 -11.79 -9.89 3.45
CA ASN A 15 -12.71 -8.80 3.78
C ASN A 15 -12.05 -7.74 4.68
N LEU A 16 -10.72 -7.76 4.82
CA LEU A 16 -9.99 -6.71 5.52
C LEU A 16 -10.34 -5.34 4.93
N PRO A 17 -10.78 -4.38 5.74
CA PRO A 17 -11.18 -3.05 5.28
C PRO A 17 -9.93 -2.18 5.04
N ILE A 18 -9.12 -2.58 4.06
CA ILE A 18 -7.94 -1.83 3.62
C ILE A 18 -8.26 -1.17 2.28
N THR A 19 -8.25 0.16 2.26
CA THR A 19 -8.46 0.96 1.05
C THR A 19 -7.28 0.77 0.09
N ASP A 20 -7.56 0.82 -1.21
CA ASP A 20 -6.53 0.78 -2.27
C ASP A 20 -5.57 -0.44 -2.22
N SER A 21 -5.99 -1.55 -1.61
CA SER A 21 -5.17 -2.75 -1.42
C SER A 21 -4.57 -3.33 -2.71
N LYS A 22 -5.24 -3.16 -3.86
CA LYS A 22 -4.71 -3.51 -5.19
C LYS A 22 -3.55 -2.60 -5.61
N LYS A 23 -3.65 -1.29 -5.35
CA LYS A 23 -2.60 -0.32 -5.67
C LYS A 23 -1.38 -0.48 -4.75
N ILE A 24 -1.61 -0.77 -3.47
CA ILE A 24 -0.53 -1.04 -2.50
C ILE A 24 0.28 -2.28 -2.93
N LYS A 25 -0.40 -3.34 -3.38
CA LYS A 25 0.28 -4.51 -3.98
C LYS A 25 1.08 -4.15 -5.23
N ALA A 26 0.57 -3.26 -6.07
CA ALA A 26 1.21 -2.81 -7.30
C ALA A 26 2.34 -1.78 -7.09
N THR A 27 2.46 -1.17 -5.90
CA THR A 27 3.47 -0.14 -5.62
C THR A 27 4.91 -0.64 -5.82
N ARG A 28 5.15 -1.95 -5.63
CA ARG A 28 6.42 -2.60 -5.97
C ARG A 28 6.80 -2.44 -7.43
N ASN A 29 5.83 -2.43 -8.35
CA ASN A 29 6.10 -2.23 -9.78
C ASN A 29 6.47 -0.78 -10.09
N ILE A 30 5.91 0.19 -9.36
CA ILE A 30 6.21 1.62 -9.53
C ILE A 30 7.66 1.92 -9.10
N ILE A 31 8.12 1.33 -8.00
CA ILE A 31 9.46 1.58 -7.45
C ILE A 31 10.56 0.81 -8.21
N VAL A 32 10.24 -0.39 -8.73
CA VAL A 32 11.26 -1.29 -9.31
C VAL A 32 11.46 -1.07 -10.81
N HIS A 33 10.43 -0.74 -11.58
CA HIS A 33 10.53 -0.76 -13.05
C HIS A 33 11.06 0.51 -13.71
N ASP A 34 11.12 1.64 -13.02
CA ASP A 34 11.21 2.93 -13.72
C ASP A 34 12.21 3.93 -13.10
N TYR A 35 13.37 3.46 -12.63
CA TYR A 35 14.42 4.34 -12.07
C TYR A 35 14.80 5.54 -12.97
N ASP A 36 14.56 5.46 -14.30
CA ASP A 36 14.77 6.56 -15.25
C ASP A 36 13.54 7.46 -15.51
N GLY A 37 12.32 7.00 -15.17
CA GLY A 37 11.03 7.66 -15.50
C GLY A 37 10.09 7.91 -14.32
N ILE A 38 10.48 7.53 -13.09
CA ILE A 38 9.69 7.70 -11.88
C ILE A 38 9.22 9.15 -11.78
N ASN A 39 7.91 9.32 -11.94
CA ASN A 39 7.26 10.59 -11.68
C ASN A 39 7.29 10.80 -10.16
N TYR A 40 8.22 11.63 -9.68
CA TYR A 40 8.34 12.00 -8.27
C TYR A 40 7.02 12.42 -7.62
N ARG A 41 6.07 12.93 -8.42
CA ARG A 41 4.71 13.26 -7.96
C ARG A 41 3.94 12.02 -7.48
N ILE A 42 4.11 10.89 -8.15
CA ILE A 42 3.46 9.63 -7.75
C ILE A 42 4.03 9.16 -6.41
N ILE A 43 5.36 9.17 -6.26
CA ILE A 43 5.99 8.81 -4.98
C ILE A 43 5.57 9.78 -3.88
N TRP A 44 5.57 11.08 -4.17
CA TRP A 44 5.14 12.12 -3.22
C TRP A 44 3.70 11.90 -2.75
N ASN A 45 2.77 11.60 -3.65
CA ASN A 45 1.38 11.31 -3.29
C ASN A 45 1.26 10.00 -2.50
N VAL A 46 2.03 8.97 -2.84
CA VAL A 46 2.07 7.72 -2.06
C VAL A 46 2.51 8.00 -0.62
N ILE A 47 3.55 8.82 -0.44
CA ILE A 47 4.09 9.13 0.88
C ILE A 47 3.14 10.00 1.71
N ASN A 48 2.56 11.04 1.10
CA ASN A 48 1.79 12.04 1.84
C ASN A 48 0.30 11.69 2.00
N ASP A 49 -0.28 10.98 1.03
CA ASP A 49 -1.72 10.73 1.01
C ASP A 49 -2.03 9.27 1.40
N HIS A 50 -1.38 8.31 0.73
CA HIS A 50 -1.75 6.90 0.85
C HIS A 50 -1.13 6.17 2.04
N LEU A 51 0.14 6.45 2.39
CA LEU A 51 0.78 5.81 3.55
C LEU A 51 0.11 6.16 4.89
N PRO A 52 -0.25 7.44 5.17
CA PRO A 52 -0.92 7.78 6.42
C PRO A 52 -2.32 7.17 6.55
N GLU A 53 -3.05 7.04 5.44
CA GLU A 53 -4.34 6.36 5.41
C GLU A 53 -4.19 4.87 5.74
N LEU A 54 -3.26 4.18 5.08
CA LEU A 54 -2.97 2.78 5.35
C LEU A 54 -2.55 2.56 6.82
N GLU A 55 -1.75 3.46 7.39
CA GLU A 55 -1.35 3.37 8.79
C GLU A 55 -2.57 3.46 9.74
N LYS A 56 -3.51 4.37 9.47
CA LYS A 56 -4.74 4.50 10.26
C LYS A 56 -5.59 3.24 10.19
N GLU A 57 -5.78 2.68 9.00
CA GLU A 57 -6.57 1.46 8.81
C GLU A 57 -5.95 0.28 9.55
N VAL A 58 -4.62 0.09 9.43
CA VAL A 58 -3.91 -0.97 10.15
C VAL A 58 -4.02 -0.78 11.66
N LYS A 59 -3.87 0.45 12.16
CA LYS A 59 -4.05 0.75 13.59
C LYS A 59 -5.48 0.48 14.06
N ALA A 60 -6.49 0.79 13.26
CA ALA A 60 -7.88 0.47 13.61
C ALA A 60 -8.07 -1.06 13.74
N ILE A 61 -7.60 -1.81 12.74
CA ILE A 61 -7.68 -3.29 12.74
C ILE A 61 -6.95 -3.93 13.93
N LEU A 62 -5.83 -3.35 14.38
CA LEU A 62 -5.04 -3.90 15.50
C LEU A 62 -5.58 -3.50 16.89
N ASN A 63 -6.43 -2.49 16.97
CA ASN A 63 -7.06 -2.04 18.22
C ASN A 63 -8.48 -2.59 18.40
N ASP A 64 -8.99 -3.36 17.44
CA ASP A 64 -10.17 -4.22 17.54
C ASP A 64 -9.81 -5.62 18.08
#